data_AF-A0A7S1AMS2-F1
#
_entry.id   AF-A0A7S1AMS2-F1
#
_cell.length_a   1.000
_cell.length_b   1.000
_cell.length_c   1.000
_cell.angle_alpha   90.00
_cell.angle_beta   90.00
_cell.angle_gamma   90.00
#
_symmetry.space_group_name_H-M   'P 1'
#
loop_
_entity.id
_entity.type
_entity.pdbx_description
1 polymer ?
#
loop_
_entity_poly.entity_id
_entity_poly.type
_entity_poly.pdbx_seq_one_letter_code
_entity_poly.pdbx_strand_id
1 'polypeptide(L)'
;MAQALWSEYFERPVARDRKPMTNFVKLFFGSVIMVVSVALPSTEDLERAARVAPRDHILGRSAKEIRSKINTALQRGPLRMQLATPCDEFSLLKLGRLQQTLFSVRSPELFTKDLRAPRHESAESLAAELKEEETIVQRHPGVEKALRDGRCAEIAFYWAHHLSEETRASFADTRLPLMSHRGSAEHGPQLIQGGHFDVVRRLTSQLTCVSGHDAFSEPRGEWEGFPAWPYEATYSATGYGQYPFWTGGDATEKIGTSGASIHTMWSAVVNAEKLTHAFCNLTFLDAGFDSNGPCTHLMLGTESSYLYNQEETNCCVSSTPQYVCNLAPINREFIKLFEYKGDIQDYVGESGYYHGSVKHYSVDMTTDGPFYFWYVTDPNGQPIEQGEGPCDMYNPIGDRYCGDGPLTMFHQYDVSTFRSTTLNPSVFAVPEICKSTTQTCYAVPTSLCEVDDEDDDDDEVVALSKTNTELEVDSRGNTLLDGARAKFYRRSS
;
A
#
# COMPACT_ATOMS: atom_id res chain seq x y z
N MET A 1 -58.16 26.93 6.26
CA MET A 1 -57.15 27.66 5.47
C MET A 1 -56.68 26.68 4.40
N ALA A 2 -57.20 26.76 3.17
CA ALA A 2 -56.83 27.74 2.13
C ALA A 2 -55.36 27.52 1.71
N GLN A 3 -54.98 26.91 0.58
CA GLN A 3 -55.64 26.57 -0.71
C GLN A 3 -55.81 27.75 -1.70
N ALA A 4 -55.34 27.54 -2.95
CA ALA A 4 -55.37 28.44 -4.12
C ALA A 4 -54.52 29.73 -3.99
N LEU A 5 -54.18 30.51 -5.04
CA LEU A 5 -54.51 30.54 -6.49
C LEU A 5 -53.20 30.33 -7.32
N TRP A 6 -53.00 30.44 -8.65
CA TRP A 6 -53.70 30.68 -9.94
C TRP A 6 -52.68 30.17 -11.04
N SER A 7 -52.89 29.84 -12.34
CA SER A 7 -53.82 30.16 -13.44
C SER A 7 -53.68 31.59 -14.04
N GLU A 8 -53.87 31.87 -15.35
CA GLU A 8 -54.47 31.10 -16.47
C GLU A 8 -54.06 31.67 -17.86
N TYR A 9 -54.81 31.30 -18.92
CA TYR A 9 -54.80 31.76 -20.34
C TYR A 9 -53.78 31.14 -21.31
N PHE A 10 -54.12 30.84 -22.58
CA PHE A 10 -55.34 31.11 -23.37
C PHE A 10 -55.73 29.91 -24.28
N GLU A 11 -57.04 29.65 -24.48
CA GLU A 11 -57.55 28.71 -25.48
C GLU A 11 -57.89 29.38 -26.84
N ARG A 12 -57.89 28.59 -27.94
CA ARG A 12 -59.07 28.43 -28.84
C ARG A 12 -58.90 27.29 -29.87
N PRO A 13 -59.99 26.63 -30.33
CA PRO A 13 -59.91 25.44 -31.19
C PRO A 13 -60.35 25.63 -32.66
N VAL A 14 -59.94 24.70 -33.52
CA VAL A 14 -60.54 24.40 -34.85
C VAL A 14 -60.68 22.87 -34.98
N ALA A 15 -61.62 22.37 -35.80
CA ALA A 15 -62.22 21.04 -35.61
C ALA A 15 -62.02 20.03 -36.75
N ARG A 16 -62.17 18.73 -36.40
CA ARG A 16 -62.35 17.52 -37.26
C ARG A 16 -61.12 17.14 -38.11
N ASP A 17 -60.68 15.88 -38.09
CA ASP A 17 -61.46 14.75 -38.60
C ASP A 17 -61.30 13.42 -37.83
N ARG A 18 -62.09 12.39 -38.18
CA ARG A 18 -62.11 11.06 -37.55
C ARG A 18 -61.45 9.97 -38.40
N LYS A 19 -60.53 9.20 -37.82
CA LYS A 19 -60.29 7.79 -38.17
C LYS A 19 -59.98 6.95 -36.91
N PRO A 20 -60.63 5.80 -36.70
CA PRO A 20 -60.22 4.85 -35.67
C PRO A 20 -59.16 3.89 -36.22
N MET A 21 -58.08 3.68 -35.47
CA MET A 21 -57.28 2.46 -35.56
C MET A 21 -56.96 1.97 -34.15
N THR A 22 -57.50 0.81 -33.83
CA THR A 22 -57.10 0.00 -32.68
C THR A 22 -55.67 -0.50 -32.89
N ASN A 23 -54.77 -0.27 -31.93
CA ASN A 23 -53.59 -1.10 -31.76
C ASN A 23 -53.22 -1.20 -30.28
N PHE A 24 -53.19 -2.43 -29.77
CA PHE A 24 -52.76 -2.74 -28.41
C PHE A 24 -51.23 -2.67 -28.34
N VAL A 25 -50.67 -1.62 -27.74
CA VAL A 25 -49.25 -1.60 -27.39
C VAL A 25 -49.07 -2.41 -26.10
N LYS A 26 -48.82 -3.72 -26.26
CA LYS A 26 -48.29 -4.53 -25.15
C LYS A 26 -46.83 -4.15 -24.92
N LEU A 27 -46.59 -3.36 -23.87
CA LEU A 27 -45.25 -3.13 -23.32
C LEU A 27 -44.70 -4.45 -22.73
N PHE A 28 -44.08 -5.25 -23.58
CA PHE A 28 -43.23 -6.35 -23.14
C PHE A 28 -41.93 -5.77 -22.55
N PHE A 29 -41.89 -5.61 -21.23
CA PHE A 29 -40.64 -5.52 -20.48
C PHE A 29 -39.98 -6.92 -20.45
N GLY A 30 -39.49 -7.34 -21.61
CA GLY A 30 -38.65 -8.53 -21.74
C GLY A 30 -37.25 -8.18 -21.27
N SER A 31 -36.94 -8.48 -20.01
CA SER A 31 -35.56 -8.47 -19.51
C SER A 31 -34.74 -9.51 -20.26
N VAL A 32 -34.07 -9.09 -21.33
CA VAL A 32 -33.09 -9.93 -22.04
C VAL A 32 -31.90 -10.07 -21.12
N ILE A 33 -31.87 -11.17 -20.36
CA ILE A 33 -30.68 -11.61 -19.65
C ILE A 33 -29.67 -12.03 -20.73
N MET A 34 -28.79 -11.10 -21.11
CA MET A 34 -27.58 -11.44 -21.83
C MET A 34 -26.72 -12.27 -20.89
N VAL A 35 -26.76 -13.59 -21.05
CA VAL A 35 -25.75 -14.48 -20.48
C VAL A 35 -24.46 -14.21 -21.23
N VAL A 36 -23.69 -13.22 -20.77
CA VAL A 36 -22.32 -13.00 -21.21
C VAL A 36 -21.52 -14.19 -20.72
N SER A 37 -21.22 -15.13 -21.62
CA SER A 37 -20.29 -16.21 -21.32
C SER A 37 -18.93 -15.58 -21.05
N VAL A 38 -18.43 -15.71 -19.82
CA VAL A 38 -17.07 -15.26 -19.49
C VAL A 38 -16.12 -16.10 -20.33
N ALA A 39 -15.38 -15.45 -21.22
CA ALA A 39 -14.47 -16.13 -22.12
C ALA A 39 -13.21 -16.57 -21.37
N LEU A 40 -12.84 -17.84 -21.53
CA LEU A 40 -11.64 -18.42 -20.94
C LEU A 40 -10.39 -17.67 -21.45
N PRO A 41 -9.40 -17.37 -20.59
CA PRO A 41 -8.18 -16.68 -21.04
C PRO A 41 -7.35 -17.48 -22.04
N SER A 42 -6.64 -16.76 -22.93
CA SER A 42 -5.66 -17.37 -23.84
C SER A 42 -4.39 -17.82 -23.10
N THR A 43 -3.54 -18.62 -23.74
CA THR A 43 -2.22 -18.99 -23.19
C THR A 43 -1.41 -17.73 -22.88
N GLU A 44 -1.49 -16.72 -23.76
CA GLU A 44 -0.86 -15.42 -23.67
C GLU A 44 -1.44 -14.53 -22.54
N ASP A 45 -2.68 -14.79 -22.12
CA ASP A 45 -3.25 -14.22 -20.89
C ASP A 45 -2.67 -14.88 -19.65
N LEU A 46 -2.63 -16.21 -19.60
CA LEU A 46 -2.09 -16.97 -18.46
C LEU A 46 -0.59 -16.73 -18.27
N GLU A 47 0.21 -16.68 -19.35
CA GLU A 47 1.63 -16.30 -19.32
C GLU A 47 1.85 -14.86 -18.83
N ARG A 48 0.89 -13.96 -19.07
CA ARG A 48 0.94 -12.57 -18.58
C ARG A 48 0.58 -12.48 -17.10
N ALA A 49 -0.43 -13.23 -16.65
CA ALA A 49 -0.78 -13.31 -15.23
C ALA A 49 0.34 -13.96 -14.40
N ALA A 50 0.93 -15.06 -14.88
CA ALA A 50 2.01 -15.77 -14.20
C ALA A 50 3.33 -14.96 -14.06
N ARG A 51 3.55 -13.96 -14.93
CA ARG A 51 4.75 -13.12 -14.88
C ARG A 51 4.58 -11.96 -13.91
N VAL A 52 5.27 -12.00 -12.77
CA VAL A 52 5.23 -10.94 -11.73
C VAL A 52 5.81 -9.63 -12.25
N ALA A 53 7.07 -9.62 -12.72
CA ALA A 53 7.75 -8.42 -13.20
C ALA A 53 7.20 -7.90 -14.55
N PRO A 54 6.95 -6.59 -14.73
CA PRO A 54 6.61 -6.01 -16.03
C PRO A 54 7.75 -6.14 -17.05
N ARG A 55 7.46 -5.82 -18.31
CA ARG A 55 8.46 -5.79 -19.39
C ARG A 55 9.14 -4.41 -19.44
N ASP A 56 10.43 -4.36 -19.77
CA ASP A 56 11.28 -3.17 -19.71
C ASP A 56 10.68 -1.92 -20.39
N HIS A 57 9.97 -2.12 -21.51
CA HIS A 57 9.36 -1.04 -22.29
C HIS A 57 8.11 -0.40 -21.64
N ILE A 58 7.57 -1.00 -20.57
CA ILE A 58 6.45 -0.46 -19.77
C ILE A 58 6.86 -0.03 -18.35
N LEU A 59 8.13 -0.19 -17.95
CA LEU A 59 8.72 0.44 -16.75
C LEU A 59 9.15 1.88 -17.09
N GLY A 60 8.86 2.90 -16.26
CA GLY A 60 9.44 4.26 -16.43
C GLY A 60 9.90 4.87 -15.09
N ARG A 61 11.00 5.63 -15.03
CA ARG A 61 11.67 6.07 -13.78
C ARG A 61 10.94 7.16 -12.97
N SER A 62 9.63 7.25 -13.15
CA SER A 62 8.75 8.16 -12.42
C SER A 62 7.30 7.82 -12.76
N ALA A 63 6.39 8.09 -11.84
CA ALA A 63 4.95 7.94 -12.06
C ALA A 63 4.45 8.56 -13.38
N LYS A 64 5.03 9.69 -13.82
CA LYS A 64 4.70 10.34 -15.09
C LYS A 64 5.22 9.58 -16.32
N GLU A 65 6.44 9.03 -16.26
CA GLU A 65 7.00 8.21 -17.34
C GLU A 65 6.24 6.88 -17.46
N ILE A 66 5.89 6.25 -16.33
CA ILE A 66 5.08 5.02 -16.26
C ILE A 66 3.74 5.22 -16.95
N ARG A 67 2.97 6.23 -16.53
CA ARG A 67 1.66 6.54 -17.13
C ARG A 67 1.78 6.80 -18.64
N SER A 68 2.87 7.43 -19.09
CA SER A 68 3.16 7.63 -20.53
C SER A 68 3.47 6.33 -21.28
N LYS A 69 4.27 5.44 -20.70
CA LYS A 69 4.63 4.14 -21.29
C LYS A 69 3.46 3.16 -21.31
N ILE A 70 2.70 3.07 -20.21
CA ILE A 70 1.46 2.27 -20.15
C ILE A 70 0.46 2.80 -21.18
N ASN A 71 0.23 4.11 -21.27
CA ASN A 71 -0.65 4.68 -22.29
C ASN A 71 -0.17 4.38 -23.72
N THR A 72 1.14 4.38 -23.97
CA THR A 72 1.70 3.98 -25.27
C THR A 72 1.44 2.51 -25.59
N ALA A 73 1.56 1.62 -24.61
CA ALA A 73 1.22 0.20 -24.74
C ALA A 73 -0.29 -0.04 -24.94
N LEU A 74 -1.15 0.71 -24.26
CA LEU A 74 -2.60 0.68 -24.43
C LEU A 74 -3.06 1.29 -25.78
N GLN A 75 -2.24 2.12 -26.43
CA GLN A 75 -2.54 2.62 -27.78
C GLN A 75 -1.99 1.74 -28.91
N ARG A 76 -0.88 1.02 -28.70
CA ARG A 76 -0.08 0.43 -29.80
C ARG A 76 0.46 -0.98 -29.54
N GLY A 77 0.40 -1.48 -28.31
CA GLY A 77 0.94 -2.77 -27.91
C GLY A 77 -0.06 -3.94 -28.10
N PRO A 78 0.28 -5.14 -27.61
CA PRO A 78 -0.59 -6.32 -27.69
C PRO A 78 -1.94 -6.13 -26.98
N LEU A 79 -1.97 -5.33 -25.91
CA LEU A 79 -3.17 -5.04 -25.11
C LEU A 79 -3.87 -3.74 -25.55
N ARG A 80 -3.80 -3.39 -26.84
CA ARG A 80 -4.34 -2.11 -27.33
C ARG A 80 -5.85 -1.96 -27.08
N MET A 81 -6.25 -0.80 -26.60
CA MET A 81 -7.63 -0.33 -26.56
C MET A 81 -7.99 0.26 -27.93
N GLN A 82 -8.96 -0.32 -28.63
CA GLN A 82 -9.31 0.07 -30.00
C GLN A 82 -9.79 1.54 -30.11
N LEU A 83 -10.53 2.03 -29.10
CA LEU A 83 -10.97 3.43 -28.97
C LEU A 83 -10.37 4.11 -27.72
N ALA A 84 -9.06 3.93 -27.53
CA ALA A 84 -8.26 4.59 -26.48
C ALA A 84 -8.55 6.11 -26.41
N THR A 85 -9.07 6.58 -25.28
CA THR A 85 -9.55 7.95 -25.08
C THR A 85 -8.85 8.60 -23.88
N PRO A 86 -8.41 9.87 -23.94
CA PRO A 86 -7.84 10.57 -22.77
C PRO A 86 -8.77 10.59 -21.55
N CYS A 87 -8.23 10.37 -20.35
CA CYS A 87 -8.99 10.36 -19.10
C CYS A 87 -9.86 11.62 -18.91
N ASP A 88 -9.34 12.79 -19.28
CA ASP A 88 -10.03 14.08 -19.12
C ASP A 88 -11.35 14.21 -19.92
N GLU A 89 -11.65 13.33 -20.89
CA GLU A 89 -12.94 13.28 -21.61
C GLU A 89 -14.07 12.53 -20.87
N PHE A 90 -13.74 11.81 -19.80
CA PHE A 90 -14.72 11.11 -18.96
C PHE A 90 -15.11 11.96 -17.74
N SER A 91 -16.34 11.76 -17.25
CA SER A 91 -16.74 12.17 -15.89
C SER A 91 -16.65 10.97 -14.96
N LEU A 92 -16.51 11.19 -13.66
CA LEU A 92 -16.37 10.10 -12.67
C LEU A 92 -17.52 9.07 -12.78
N LEU A 93 -18.76 9.54 -12.90
CA LEU A 93 -19.96 8.72 -13.12
C LEU A 93 -19.91 7.82 -14.37
N LYS A 94 -19.25 8.26 -15.45
CA LYS A 94 -19.06 7.40 -16.65
C LYS A 94 -18.03 6.31 -16.39
N LEU A 95 -16.97 6.63 -15.66
CA LEU A 95 -15.92 5.68 -15.31
C LEU A 95 -16.45 4.61 -14.36
N GLY A 96 -17.19 4.97 -13.32
CA GLY A 96 -17.79 3.99 -12.39
C GLY A 96 -18.67 2.95 -13.10
N ARG A 97 -19.56 3.40 -13.99
CA ARG A 97 -20.40 2.51 -14.81
C ARG A 97 -19.58 1.64 -15.76
N LEU A 98 -18.51 2.18 -16.34
CA LEU A 98 -17.60 1.40 -17.19
C LEU A 98 -16.85 0.35 -16.36
N GLN A 99 -16.33 0.71 -15.18
CA GLN A 99 -15.66 -0.23 -14.29
C GLN A 99 -16.59 -1.35 -13.83
N GLN A 100 -17.83 -1.05 -13.40
CA GLN A 100 -18.83 -2.07 -13.08
C GLN A 100 -19.10 -3.00 -14.26
N THR A 101 -19.11 -2.46 -15.49
CA THR A 101 -19.27 -3.25 -16.73
C THR A 101 -18.07 -4.16 -16.99
N LEU A 102 -16.83 -3.69 -16.74
CA LEU A 102 -15.63 -4.53 -16.86
C LEU A 102 -15.52 -5.54 -15.72
N PHE A 103 -15.94 -5.18 -14.51
CA PHE A 103 -15.84 -5.98 -13.28
C PHE A 103 -16.62 -7.30 -13.40
N SER A 104 -17.80 -7.27 -14.01
CA SER A 104 -18.68 -8.44 -14.18
C SER A 104 -18.23 -9.42 -15.28
N VAL A 105 -17.20 -9.06 -16.07
CA VAL A 105 -16.65 -9.89 -17.16
C VAL A 105 -15.15 -10.20 -16.97
N ARG A 106 -14.62 -9.97 -15.76
CA ARG A 106 -13.25 -10.37 -15.39
C ARG A 106 -13.13 -11.90 -15.33
N SER A 107 -11.98 -12.42 -15.76
CA SER A 107 -11.63 -13.84 -15.71
C SER A 107 -10.90 -14.14 -14.40
N PRO A 108 -11.47 -14.90 -13.45
CA PRO A 108 -10.84 -15.19 -12.16
C PRO A 108 -9.50 -15.94 -12.27
N GLU A 109 -9.28 -16.65 -13.37
CA GLU A 109 -8.04 -17.36 -13.69
C GLU A 109 -6.84 -16.42 -13.96
N LEU A 110 -7.10 -15.11 -14.05
CA LEU A 110 -6.07 -14.07 -14.20
C LEU A 110 -5.82 -13.27 -12.92
N PHE A 111 -6.47 -13.62 -11.81
CA PHE A 111 -6.24 -12.97 -10.51
C PHE A 111 -4.94 -13.46 -9.88
N THR A 112 -4.15 -12.53 -9.35
CA THR A 112 -2.82 -12.78 -8.77
C THR A 112 -2.82 -12.55 -7.26
N LYS A 113 -1.65 -12.76 -6.61
CA LYS A 113 -1.38 -12.45 -5.20
C LYS A 113 -0.27 -11.39 -5.05
N ASP A 114 -0.30 -10.40 -5.93
CA ASP A 114 0.67 -9.28 -5.97
C ASP A 114 -0.08 -7.96 -6.21
N LEU A 115 0.61 -6.88 -6.57
CA LEU A 115 0.02 -5.56 -6.93
C LEU A 115 -1.06 -5.63 -8.03
N ARG A 116 -1.26 -6.79 -8.67
CA ARG A 116 -2.26 -7.04 -9.71
C ARG A 116 -3.49 -7.82 -9.22
N ALA A 117 -3.64 -8.03 -7.91
CA ALA A 117 -4.82 -8.63 -7.30
C ALA A 117 -6.11 -7.79 -7.52
N PRO A 118 -7.31 -8.40 -7.43
CA PRO A 118 -8.58 -7.68 -7.30
C PRO A 118 -8.61 -6.76 -6.07
N ARG A 119 -8.87 -5.45 -6.28
CA ARG A 119 -9.07 -4.49 -5.18
C ARG A 119 -10.48 -4.57 -4.54
N HIS A 120 -11.44 -5.13 -5.27
CA HIS A 120 -12.76 -5.49 -4.73
C HIS A 120 -13.04 -6.98 -4.98
N GLU A 121 -13.47 -7.66 -3.92
CA GLU A 121 -13.95 -9.04 -3.93
C GLU A 121 -15.31 -9.21 -4.65
N SER A 122 -16.21 -8.26 -4.46
CA SER A 122 -17.63 -8.32 -4.85
C SER A 122 -18.06 -7.11 -5.69
N ALA A 123 -19.13 -7.28 -6.49
CA ALA A 123 -19.69 -6.17 -7.28
C ALA A 123 -20.37 -5.13 -6.37
N GLU A 124 -20.84 -5.61 -5.22
CA GLU A 124 -21.44 -4.90 -4.11
C GLU A 124 -20.41 -3.98 -3.43
N SER A 125 -19.19 -4.47 -3.14
CA SER A 125 -18.07 -3.66 -2.64
C SER A 125 -17.71 -2.52 -3.61
N LEU A 126 -17.60 -2.82 -4.90
CA LEU A 126 -17.36 -1.78 -5.92
C LEU A 126 -18.52 -0.76 -6.00
N ALA A 127 -19.77 -1.22 -5.92
CA ALA A 127 -20.94 -0.34 -5.94
C ALA A 127 -21.05 0.55 -4.69
N ALA A 128 -20.60 0.07 -3.53
CA ALA A 128 -20.51 0.85 -2.31
C ALA A 128 -19.49 1.99 -2.45
N GLU A 129 -18.26 1.70 -2.89
CA GLU A 129 -17.24 2.74 -3.11
C GLU A 129 -17.69 3.79 -4.12
N LEU A 130 -18.31 3.39 -5.23
CA LEU A 130 -18.78 4.35 -6.25
C LEU A 130 -19.88 5.29 -5.71
N LYS A 131 -20.75 4.81 -4.82
CA LYS A 131 -21.75 5.62 -4.12
C LYS A 131 -21.09 6.56 -3.09
N GLU A 132 -20.04 6.10 -2.41
CA GLU A 132 -19.26 6.90 -1.48
C GLU A 132 -18.52 8.04 -2.21
N GLU A 133 -17.90 7.76 -3.37
CA GLU A 133 -17.27 8.77 -4.23
C GLU A 133 -18.28 9.83 -4.71
N GLU A 134 -19.50 9.44 -5.09
CA GLU A 134 -20.58 10.39 -5.41
C GLU A 134 -20.91 11.30 -4.21
N THR A 135 -20.91 10.76 -2.98
CA THR A 135 -21.14 11.52 -1.74
C THR A 135 -19.95 12.40 -1.35
N ILE A 136 -18.72 11.97 -1.62
CA ILE A 136 -17.49 12.76 -1.42
C ILE A 136 -17.47 13.95 -2.38
N VAL A 137 -17.73 13.75 -3.67
CA VAL A 137 -17.73 14.85 -4.67
C VAL A 137 -18.84 15.87 -4.40
N GLN A 138 -20.00 15.44 -3.89
CA GLN A 138 -21.07 16.35 -3.46
C GLN A 138 -20.66 17.23 -2.28
N ARG A 139 -19.89 16.70 -1.32
CA ARG A 139 -19.36 17.45 -0.17
C ARG A 139 -18.16 18.34 -0.56
N HIS A 140 -17.30 17.87 -1.46
CA HIS A 140 -16.00 18.47 -1.77
C HIS A 140 -15.75 18.55 -3.29
N PRO A 141 -16.37 19.51 -4.03
CA PRO A 141 -16.28 19.58 -5.49
C PRO A 141 -14.86 19.73 -6.09
N GLY A 142 -13.85 20.03 -5.28
CA GLY A 142 -12.45 20.07 -5.72
C GLY A 142 -11.87 18.69 -6.06
N VAL A 143 -12.41 17.61 -5.49
CA VAL A 143 -11.74 16.29 -5.47
C VAL A 143 -12.09 15.38 -6.66
N GLU A 144 -13.11 15.70 -7.46
CA GLU A 144 -13.56 14.84 -8.58
C GLU A 144 -12.42 14.49 -9.54
N LYS A 145 -11.50 15.42 -9.79
CA LYS A 145 -10.36 15.22 -10.69
C LYS A 145 -9.38 14.15 -10.18
N ALA A 146 -9.20 14.03 -8.87
CA ALA A 146 -8.33 13.03 -8.27
C ALA A 146 -8.96 11.64 -8.41
N LEU A 147 -10.20 11.48 -7.92
CA LEU A 147 -10.97 10.24 -7.99
C LEU A 147 -11.11 9.75 -9.44
N ARG A 148 -11.46 10.65 -10.38
CA ARG A 148 -11.56 10.32 -11.81
C ARG A 148 -10.22 9.86 -12.39
N ASP A 149 -9.11 10.54 -12.06
CA ASP A 149 -7.80 10.22 -12.60
C ASP A 149 -7.26 8.87 -12.08
N GLY A 150 -7.53 8.53 -10.82
CA GLY A 150 -7.28 7.19 -10.25
C GLY A 150 -8.19 6.11 -10.86
N ARG A 151 -9.48 6.39 -10.98
CA ARG A 151 -10.46 5.50 -11.63
C ARG A 151 -10.12 5.17 -13.09
N CYS A 152 -9.53 6.12 -13.84
CA CYS A 152 -8.96 5.87 -15.17
C CYS A 152 -7.79 4.86 -15.13
N ALA A 153 -6.93 4.93 -14.11
CA ALA A 153 -5.84 3.99 -13.92
C ALA A 153 -6.35 2.59 -13.55
N GLU A 154 -7.35 2.47 -12.67
CA GLU A 154 -7.95 1.18 -12.31
C GLU A 154 -8.64 0.49 -13.49
N ILE A 155 -9.32 1.25 -14.37
CA ILE A 155 -9.94 0.70 -15.59
C ILE A 155 -8.87 0.22 -16.60
N ALA A 156 -7.80 1.01 -16.79
CA ALA A 156 -6.66 0.61 -17.60
C ALA A 156 -5.95 -0.65 -17.06
N PHE A 157 -5.91 -0.79 -15.74
CA PHE A 157 -5.40 -1.94 -15.02
C PHE A 157 -6.28 -3.19 -15.19
N TYR A 158 -7.61 -3.11 -14.99
CA TYR A 158 -8.52 -4.24 -15.24
C TYR A 158 -8.41 -4.73 -16.69
N TRP A 159 -8.36 -3.81 -17.66
CA TRP A 159 -8.19 -4.12 -19.08
C TRP A 159 -6.94 -4.95 -19.37
N ALA A 160 -5.81 -4.59 -18.75
CA ALA A 160 -4.53 -5.25 -18.95
C ALA A 160 -4.39 -6.57 -18.18
N HIS A 161 -4.96 -6.67 -16.97
CA HIS A 161 -4.68 -7.77 -16.05
C HIS A 161 -5.85 -8.73 -15.80
N HIS A 162 -7.10 -8.25 -15.76
CA HIS A 162 -8.25 -9.06 -15.31
C HIS A 162 -9.19 -9.50 -16.44
N LEU A 163 -9.05 -8.98 -17.66
CA LEU A 163 -9.84 -9.42 -18.81
C LEU A 163 -9.07 -10.45 -19.66
N SER A 164 -9.77 -11.43 -20.21
CA SER A 164 -9.26 -12.27 -21.30
C SER A 164 -9.22 -11.53 -22.64
N GLU A 165 -8.50 -12.09 -23.62
CA GLU A 165 -8.38 -11.54 -24.97
C GLU A 165 -9.73 -11.47 -25.72
N GLU A 166 -10.55 -12.51 -25.62
CA GLU A 166 -11.90 -12.52 -26.20
C GLU A 166 -12.82 -11.52 -25.49
N THR A 167 -12.76 -11.41 -24.16
CA THR A 167 -13.48 -10.35 -23.43
C THR A 167 -13.03 -8.96 -23.90
N ARG A 168 -11.72 -8.70 -24.05
CA ARG A 168 -11.22 -7.42 -24.62
C ARG A 168 -11.77 -7.18 -26.03
N ALA A 169 -11.82 -8.20 -26.88
CA ALA A 169 -12.34 -8.08 -28.25
C ALA A 169 -13.83 -7.64 -28.26
N SER A 170 -14.64 -8.05 -27.28
CA SER A 170 -16.05 -7.62 -27.17
C SER A 170 -16.23 -6.11 -26.95
N PHE A 171 -15.20 -5.41 -26.44
CA PHE A 171 -15.20 -3.96 -26.21
C PHE A 171 -14.57 -3.15 -27.36
N ALA A 172 -14.36 -3.73 -28.55
CA ALA A 172 -13.71 -3.04 -29.68
C ALA A 172 -14.35 -1.69 -30.05
N ASP A 173 -15.68 -1.56 -29.95
CA ASP A 173 -16.44 -0.32 -30.21
C ASP A 173 -16.68 0.54 -28.95
N THR A 174 -16.07 0.19 -27.80
CA THR A 174 -16.21 0.95 -26.54
C THR A 174 -15.06 1.93 -26.35
N ARG A 175 -15.38 3.20 -26.05
CA ARG A 175 -14.38 4.20 -25.64
C ARG A 175 -13.84 3.84 -24.25
N LEU A 176 -12.55 3.56 -24.17
CA LEU A 176 -11.86 3.17 -22.93
C LEU A 176 -10.88 4.26 -22.47
N PRO A 177 -10.79 4.56 -21.17
CA PRO A 177 -9.88 5.57 -20.65
C PRO A 177 -8.43 5.08 -20.70
N LEU A 178 -7.58 5.95 -21.23
CA LEU A 178 -6.15 5.97 -20.92
C LEU A 178 -5.94 6.55 -19.51
N MET A 179 -4.81 6.23 -18.90
CA MET A 179 -4.41 6.81 -17.62
C MET A 179 -4.30 8.35 -17.73
N SER A 180 -4.58 9.06 -16.64
CA SER A 180 -4.28 10.49 -16.55
C SER A 180 -2.78 10.75 -16.68
N HIS A 181 -2.42 11.97 -17.08
CA HIS A 181 -1.05 12.46 -16.97
C HIS A 181 -0.67 12.83 -15.53
N ARG A 182 -1.65 12.94 -14.62
CA ARG A 182 -1.53 13.21 -13.18
C ARG A 182 -1.72 11.93 -12.34
N GLY A 183 -1.26 11.95 -11.09
CA GLY A 183 -1.52 10.97 -10.03
C GLY A 183 -1.24 11.60 -8.66
N SER A 184 -0.84 10.81 -7.66
CA SER A 184 -0.66 11.28 -6.27
C SER A 184 0.29 12.49 -6.13
N ALA A 185 1.37 12.57 -6.92
CA ALA A 185 2.29 13.72 -6.89
C ALA A 185 1.66 15.04 -7.40
N GLU A 186 0.71 14.97 -8.34
CA GLU A 186 0.07 16.14 -8.93
C GLU A 186 -1.24 16.57 -8.24
N HIS A 187 -1.91 15.66 -7.52
CA HIS A 187 -3.14 15.95 -6.77
C HIS A 187 -2.90 16.07 -5.26
N GLY A 188 -2.00 15.25 -4.70
CA GLY A 188 -1.79 15.06 -3.26
C GLY A 188 -1.60 16.35 -2.45
N PRO A 189 -0.70 17.28 -2.84
CA PRO A 189 -0.48 18.51 -2.08
C PRO A 189 -1.75 19.37 -1.90
N GLN A 190 -2.64 19.41 -2.89
CA GLN A 190 -3.89 20.17 -2.80
C GLN A 190 -4.96 19.44 -1.98
N LEU A 191 -4.98 18.10 -2.03
CA LEU A 191 -5.87 17.27 -1.22
C LEU A 191 -5.49 17.32 0.26
N ILE A 192 -4.20 17.17 0.58
CA ILE A 192 -3.64 17.29 1.94
C ILE A 192 -3.95 18.69 2.51
N GLN A 193 -3.70 19.75 1.76
CA GLN A 193 -4.04 21.13 2.18
C GLN A 193 -5.56 21.34 2.38
N GLY A 194 -6.40 20.55 1.71
CA GLY A 194 -7.85 20.55 1.89
C GLY A 194 -8.39 19.61 2.98
N GLY A 195 -7.52 18.81 3.63
CA GLY A 195 -7.92 17.78 4.60
C GLY A 195 -8.51 16.50 3.99
N HIS A 196 -8.34 16.27 2.68
CA HIS A 196 -8.91 15.15 1.94
C HIS A 196 -7.98 13.93 1.90
N PHE A 197 -7.53 13.49 3.08
CA PHE A 197 -6.60 12.36 3.24
C PHE A 197 -7.20 11.03 2.74
N ASP A 198 -8.50 10.85 2.91
CA ASP A 198 -9.32 9.78 2.33
C ASP A 198 -9.14 9.67 0.81
N VAL A 199 -9.20 10.81 0.10
CA VAL A 199 -9.01 10.88 -1.35
C VAL A 199 -7.56 10.63 -1.74
N VAL A 200 -6.57 11.04 -0.94
CA VAL A 200 -5.15 10.73 -1.20
C VAL A 200 -4.89 9.23 -1.08
N ARG A 201 -5.46 8.59 -0.05
CA ARG A 201 -5.40 7.14 0.19
C ARG A 201 -6.05 6.37 -0.96
N ARG A 202 -7.28 6.75 -1.34
CA ARG A 202 -8.01 6.13 -2.47
C ARG A 202 -7.34 6.35 -3.83
N LEU A 203 -6.82 7.54 -4.11
CA LEU A 203 -6.05 7.81 -5.33
C LEU A 203 -4.80 6.92 -5.41
N THR A 204 -4.10 6.75 -4.29
CA THR A 204 -2.87 5.94 -4.24
C THR A 204 -3.18 4.45 -4.39
N SER A 205 -4.25 3.94 -3.77
CA SER A 205 -4.67 2.53 -3.96
C SER A 205 -5.24 2.22 -5.35
N GLN A 206 -5.76 3.22 -6.07
CA GLN A 206 -6.12 3.11 -7.49
C GLN A 206 -4.89 3.22 -8.44
N LEU A 207 -3.70 3.54 -7.92
CA LEU A 207 -2.45 3.72 -8.68
C LEU A 207 -1.40 2.62 -8.43
N THR A 208 -1.78 1.41 -8.00
CA THR A 208 -0.85 0.26 -7.84
C THR A 208 -0.07 -0.08 -9.13
N CYS A 209 -0.67 0.18 -10.29
CA CYS A 209 -0.03 0.10 -11.61
C CYS A 209 1.10 1.11 -11.83
N VAL A 210 1.22 2.15 -10.99
CA VAL A 210 2.44 2.95 -10.87
C VAL A 210 3.48 2.17 -10.08
N SER A 211 3.20 1.82 -8.81
CA SER A 211 4.17 1.14 -7.93
C SER A 211 4.75 -0.14 -8.56
N GLY A 212 3.92 -0.98 -9.18
CA GLY A 212 4.34 -2.20 -9.85
C GLY A 212 5.19 -1.98 -11.12
N HIS A 213 5.20 -0.76 -11.68
CA HIS A 213 5.99 -0.35 -12.84
C HIS A 213 7.10 0.67 -12.51
N ASP A 214 7.17 1.13 -11.26
CA ASP A 214 8.32 1.84 -10.65
C ASP A 214 9.37 0.84 -10.12
N ALA A 215 9.17 -0.44 -10.45
CA ALA A 215 10.01 -1.60 -10.18
C ALA A 215 11.38 -1.55 -10.89
N PHE A 216 12.21 -0.58 -10.52
CA PHE A 216 13.57 -0.47 -11.05
C PHE A 216 14.56 -1.34 -10.32
N SER A 217 14.96 -2.40 -11.02
CA SER A 217 16.37 -2.58 -11.28
C SER A 217 16.97 -1.28 -11.88
N GLU A 218 17.64 -0.47 -11.04
CA GLU A 218 18.42 0.67 -11.53
C GLU A 218 19.55 0.15 -12.43
N PRO A 219 19.64 0.56 -13.72
CA PRO A 219 20.71 0.08 -14.58
C PRO A 219 22.04 0.64 -14.07
N ARG A 220 22.91 -0.27 -13.59
CA ARG A 220 24.19 0.04 -12.94
C ARG A 220 24.98 1.10 -13.73
N GLY A 221 25.17 2.27 -13.12
CA GLY A 221 25.98 3.36 -13.64
C GLY A 221 27.27 3.57 -12.84
N GLU A 222 27.98 4.66 -13.15
CA GLU A 222 29.06 5.18 -12.31
C GLU A 222 28.46 5.80 -11.05
N TRP A 223 29.02 5.50 -9.87
CA TRP A 223 28.56 6.09 -8.61
C TRP A 223 29.26 7.44 -8.37
N GLU A 224 28.48 8.51 -8.26
CA GLU A 224 28.97 9.88 -8.05
C GLU A 224 29.52 10.13 -6.63
N GLY A 225 29.33 9.18 -5.71
CA GLY A 225 29.64 9.32 -4.28
C GLY A 225 28.42 9.65 -3.42
N PHE A 226 28.66 9.86 -2.13
CA PHE A 226 27.64 10.25 -1.16
C PHE A 226 27.16 11.71 -1.38
N PRO A 227 25.94 12.10 -0.92
CA PRO A 227 25.02 11.37 -0.04
C PRO A 227 24.20 10.25 -0.72
N ALA A 228 24.17 10.19 -2.05
CA ALA A 228 23.48 9.11 -2.75
C ALA A 228 24.21 7.78 -2.51
N TRP A 229 23.47 6.70 -2.28
CA TRP A 229 24.07 5.37 -2.12
C TRP A 229 24.70 4.90 -3.45
N PRO A 230 25.62 3.90 -3.42
CA PRO A 230 26.07 3.23 -4.64
C PRO A 230 24.90 2.53 -5.34
N TYR A 231 25.14 1.93 -6.51
CA TYR A 231 24.12 1.09 -7.16
C TYR A 231 23.90 -0.25 -6.44
N GLU A 232 24.96 -0.78 -5.82
CA GLU A 232 24.93 -1.98 -4.98
C GLU A 232 25.92 -1.80 -3.84
N ALA A 233 25.56 -2.27 -2.65
CA ALA A 233 26.33 -2.12 -1.42
C ALA A 233 26.55 -3.47 -0.73
N THR A 234 27.68 -3.58 -0.03
CA THR A 234 27.80 -4.44 1.14
C THR A 234 28.25 -3.59 2.31
N TYR A 235 27.66 -3.80 3.47
CA TYR A 235 28.09 -3.19 4.73
C TYR A 235 27.85 -4.13 5.91
N SER A 236 28.59 -3.89 6.99
CA SER A 236 28.26 -4.37 8.32
C SER A 236 27.74 -3.22 9.16
N ALA A 237 26.95 -3.51 10.18
CA ALA A 237 26.45 -2.53 11.13
C ALA A 237 26.22 -3.20 12.50
N THR A 238 25.95 -2.41 13.54
CA THR A 238 25.39 -2.92 14.80
C THR A 238 23.95 -2.44 14.90
N GLY A 239 23.01 -3.38 14.97
CA GLY A 239 21.59 -3.14 15.24
C GLY A 239 21.31 -3.00 16.73
N TYR A 240 20.35 -2.14 17.05
CA TYR A 240 19.89 -1.80 18.40
C TYR A 240 18.36 -1.73 18.39
N GLY A 241 17.72 -2.17 19.48
CA GLY A 241 16.27 -2.36 19.52
C GLY A 241 15.86 -3.75 19.01
N GLN A 242 14.58 -3.93 18.71
CA GLN A 242 14.03 -5.23 18.34
C GLN A 242 14.26 -5.56 16.87
N TYR A 243 14.71 -6.78 16.59
CA TYR A 243 14.78 -7.33 15.24
C TYR A 243 14.01 -8.65 15.17
N PRO A 244 13.34 -8.99 14.06
CA PRO A 244 13.24 -8.21 12.82
C PRO A 244 12.44 -6.91 12.99
N PHE A 245 12.57 -5.97 12.04
CA PHE A 245 11.77 -4.76 12.02
C PHE A 245 10.27 -5.07 12.15
N TRP A 246 9.54 -4.23 12.88
CA TRP A 246 8.06 -4.24 12.92
C TRP A 246 7.38 -5.54 13.38
N THR A 247 8.05 -6.41 14.15
CA THR A 247 7.46 -7.69 14.60
C THR A 247 6.73 -7.64 15.95
N GLY A 248 6.51 -6.46 16.55
CA GLY A 248 5.70 -6.30 17.76
C GLY A 248 6.17 -7.11 18.99
N GLY A 249 7.49 -7.30 19.15
CA GLY A 249 8.08 -7.99 20.31
C GLY A 249 7.95 -7.19 21.60
N ASP A 250 8.54 -7.70 22.70
CA ASP A 250 8.35 -7.18 24.05
C ASP A 250 8.60 -5.67 24.18
N ALA A 251 7.52 -4.89 24.26
CA ALA A 251 7.56 -3.43 24.37
C ALA A 251 8.21 -2.91 25.67
N THR A 252 8.60 -3.80 26.59
CA THR A 252 9.42 -3.48 27.77
C THR A 252 10.92 -3.74 27.57
N GLU A 253 11.32 -4.35 26.45
CA GLU A 253 12.72 -4.51 26.03
C GLU A 253 13.33 -3.14 25.69
N LYS A 254 13.94 -2.52 26.69
CA LYS A 254 14.73 -1.29 26.50
C LYS A 254 15.92 -1.58 25.58
N ILE A 255 16.25 -0.60 24.72
CA ILE A 255 17.38 -0.64 23.80
C ILE A 255 18.66 -1.06 24.57
N GLY A 256 19.11 -2.29 24.34
CA GLY A 256 20.27 -2.85 25.01
C GLY A 256 21.58 -2.31 24.44
N THR A 257 22.48 -1.83 25.29
CA THR A 257 23.79 -1.28 24.87
C THR A 257 24.73 -2.32 24.24
N SER A 258 24.39 -3.61 24.30
CA SER A 258 25.15 -4.68 23.65
C SER A 258 25.03 -4.68 22.13
N GLY A 259 23.88 -4.24 21.60
CA GLY A 259 23.51 -4.38 20.18
C GLY A 259 23.58 -5.83 19.67
N ALA A 260 23.48 -5.99 18.35
CA ALA A 260 23.77 -7.23 17.64
C ALA A 260 24.30 -6.94 16.23
N SER A 261 25.09 -7.86 15.67
CA SER A 261 25.78 -7.64 14.38
C SER A 261 24.84 -7.82 13.19
N ILE A 262 24.80 -6.82 12.31
CA ILE A 262 24.14 -6.83 11.01
C ILE A 262 25.19 -7.01 9.91
N HIS A 263 24.86 -7.81 8.89
CA HIS A 263 25.50 -7.74 7.59
C HIS A 263 24.43 -7.62 6.49
N THR A 264 24.52 -6.57 5.67
CA THR A 264 23.57 -6.31 4.59
C THR A 264 24.26 -6.40 3.23
N MET A 265 23.61 -7.11 2.31
CA MET A 265 23.81 -7.01 0.88
C MET A 265 22.60 -6.27 0.30
N TRP A 266 22.80 -5.16 -0.40
CA TRP A 266 21.72 -4.34 -0.93
C TRP A 266 22.01 -3.99 -2.39
N SER A 267 20.97 -3.95 -3.22
CA SER A 267 21.09 -3.68 -4.66
C SER A 267 19.87 -2.96 -5.19
N ALA A 268 20.05 -1.71 -5.60
CA ALA A 268 19.11 -1.05 -6.49
C ALA A 268 19.11 -1.72 -7.88
N VAL A 269 20.20 -2.37 -8.30
CA VAL A 269 20.33 -3.02 -9.63
C VAL A 269 19.43 -4.24 -9.80
N VAL A 270 18.99 -4.89 -8.72
CA VAL A 270 17.95 -5.93 -8.76
C VAL A 270 16.73 -5.62 -7.88
N ASN A 271 16.65 -4.42 -7.30
CA ASN A 271 15.65 -4.03 -6.31
C ASN A 271 15.49 -5.09 -5.19
N ALA A 272 16.59 -5.42 -4.51
CA ALA A 272 16.63 -6.42 -3.45
C ALA A 272 17.57 -6.03 -2.30
N GLU A 273 17.21 -6.47 -1.10
CA GLU A 273 18.01 -6.35 0.11
C GLU A 273 18.01 -7.68 0.87
N LYS A 274 19.18 -8.07 1.38
CA LYS A 274 19.37 -9.25 2.22
C LYS A 274 20.13 -8.81 3.46
N LEU A 275 19.39 -8.66 4.56
CA LEU A 275 19.90 -8.25 5.86
C LEU A 275 19.96 -9.47 6.75
N THR A 276 21.17 -9.95 7.02
CA THR A 276 21.44 -10.99 8.01
C THR A 276 21.75 -10.34 9.35
N HIS A 277 21.09 -10.78 10.42
CA HIS A 277 21.23 -10.22 11.76
C HIS A 277 21.53 -11.32 12.79
N ALA A 278 22.47 -11.03 13.71
CA ALA A 278 23.01 -12.00 14.65
C ALA A 278 22.04 -12.42 15.78
N PHE A 279 20.98 -11.65 16.04
CA PHE A 279 19.97 -12.02 17.04
C PHE A 279 18.60 -11.43 16.72
N CYS A 280 17.57 -12.26 16.64
CA CYS A 280 16.21 -11.87 16.31
C CYS A 280 15.22 -12.51 17.29
N ASN A 281 14.17 -11.77 17.66
CA ASN A 281 13.10 -12.15 18.58
C ASN A 281 12.04 -13.05 17.89
N LEU A 282 12.50 -14.11 17.24
CA LEU A 282 11.70 -14.98 16.38
C LEU A 282 10.55 -15.71 17.10
N THR A 283 10.65 -16.01 18.41
CA THR A 283 9.57 -16.72 19.15
C THR A 283 8.32 -15.87 19.39
N PHE A 284 8.38 -14.57 19.12
CA PHE A 284 7.19 -13.69 19.16
C PHE A 284 6.38 -13.78 17.86
N LEU A 285 6.96 -14.32 16.78
CA LEU A 285 6.26 -14.58 15.54
C LEU A 285 5.56 -15.93 15.62
N ASP A 286 4.24 -15.95 15.44
CA ASP A 286 3.42 -17.17 15.35
C ASP A 286 3.63 -17.89 14.00
N ALA A 287 4.88 -18.30 13.80
CA ALA A 287 5.46 -18.76 12.55
C ALA A 287 6.30 -20.04 12.72
N GLY A 288 6.18 -20.69 13.88
CA GLY A 288 6.85 -21.95 14.19
C GLY A 288 8.35 -21.84 14.42
N PHE A 289 8.88 -20.68 14.85
CA PHE A 289 10.27 -20.57 15.28
C PHE A 289 10.43 -21.05 16.73
N ASP A 290 11.18 -22.13 16.94
CA ASP A 290 11.37 -22.75 18.27
C ASP A 290 12.26 -21.92 19.22
N SER A 291 13.03 -20.95 18.72
CA SER A 291 13.97 -20.15 19.51
C SER A 291 14.30 -18.79 18.89
N ASN A 292 14.72 -17.84 19.74
CA ASN A 292 15.35 -16.59 19.32
C ASN A 292 16.81 -16.86 18.93
N GLY A 293 17.29 -16.20 17.87
CA GLY A 293 18.63 -16.47 17.33
C GLY A 293 18.90 -15.72 16.03
N PRO A 294 20.01 -16.03 15.33
CA PRO A 294 20.37 -15.36 14.09
C PRO A 294 19.33 -15.58 12.99
N CYS A 295 18.97 -14.50 12.28
CA CYS A 295 17.97 -14.53 11.21
C CYS A 295 18.45 -13.78 9.97
N THR A 296 17.76 -13.99 8.84
CA THR A 296 17.92 -13.18 7.63
C THR A 296 16.57 -12.69 7.14
N HIS A 297 16.47 -11.39 6.90
CA HIS A 297 15.36 -10.77 6.20
C HIS A 297 15.78 -10.58 4.72
N LEU A 298 15.07 -11.23 3.81
CA LEU A 298 15.23 -11.09 2.36
C LEU A 298 14.05 -10.27 1.83
N MET A 299 14.31 -9.01 1.47
CA MET A 299 13.33 -8.10 0.88
C MET A 299 13.52 -8.04 -0.63
N LEU A 300 12.46 -8.28 -1.39
CA LEU A 300 12.45 -8.33 -2.85
C LEU A 300 11.40 -7.34 -3.34
N GLY A 301 11.81 -6.21 -3.94
CA GLY A 301 10.93 -5.04 -4.13
C GLY A 301 9.75 -5.21 -5.08
N THR A 302 9.63 -6.35 -5.77
CA THR A 302 8.48 -6.74 -6.61
C THR A 302 7.80 -8.04 -6.18
N GLU A 303 8.33 -8.74 -5.18
CA GLU A 303 7.93 -10.08 -4.77
C GLU A 303 7.64 -10.12 -3.26
N SER A 304 7.35 -11.29 -2.70
CA SER A 304 7.25 -11.43 -1.25
C SER A 304 8.60 -11.18 -0.58
N SER A 305 8.59 -10.53 0.58
CA SER A 305 9.73 -10.58 1.49
C SER A 305 9.63 -11.82 2.38
N TYR A 306 10.78 -12.37 2.74
CA TYR A 306 10.90 -13.59 3.52
C TYR A 306 11.76 -13.35 4.76
N LEU A 307 11.35 -13.95 5.87
CA LEU A 307 12.15 -14.05 7.08
C LEU A 307 12.43 -15.52 7.38
N TYR A 308 13.68 -15.83 7.69
CA TYR A 308 14.12 -17.18 8.02
C TYR A 308 15.27 -17.19 9.02
N ASN A 309 15.42 -18.30 9.76
CA ASN A 309 16.56 -18.49 10.67
C ASN A 309 17.83 -18.88 9.89
N GLN A 310 19.00 -18.66 10.48
CA GLN A 310 20.29 -18.84 9.79
C GLN A 310 20.58 -20.30 9.40
N GLU A 311 19.93 -21.27 10.03
CA GLU A 311 19.99 -22.70 9.70
C GLU A 311 19.08 -23.10 8.52
N GLU A 312 18.26 -22.18 8.01
CA GLU A 312 17.25 -22.38 6.95
C GLU A 312 16.25 -23.53 7.24
N THR A 313 15.95 -23.78 8.53
CA THR A 313 14.95 -24.80 8.95
C THR A 313 13.52 -24.26 8.98
N ASN A 314 13.36 -22.95 9.20
CA ASN A 314 12.07 -22.29 9.37
C ASN A 314 12.05 -21.01 8.53
N CYS A 315 11.01 -20.83 7.70
CA CYS A 315 10.83 -19.63 6.90
C CYS A 315 9.36 -19.23 6.80
N CYS A 316 9.10 -17.93 6.81
CA CYS A 316 7.79 -17.33 6.68
C CYS A 316 7.82 -16.13 5.73
N VAL A 317 6.66 -15.83 5.13
CA VAL A 317 6.43 -14.60 4.39
C VAL A 317 6.26 -13.46 5.38
N SER A 318 7.19 -12.50 5.34
CA SER A 318 7.23 -11.34 6.24
C SER A 318 6.51 -10.12 5.68
N SER A 319 6.41 -10.02 4.35
CA SER A 319 5.68 -8.97 3.62
C SER A 319 5.29 -9.47 2.23
N THR A 320 4.22 -8.93 1.64
CA THR A 320 3.88 -9.15 0.21
C THR A 320 3.49 -7.82 -0.45
N PRO A 321 3.67 -7.65 -1.77
CA PRO A 321 3.31 -6.42 -2.48
C PRO A 321 1.80 -6.09 -2.50
N GLN A 322 0.94 -6.92 -1.88
CA GLN A 322 -0.49 -6.61 -1.72
C GLN A 322 -0.77 -5.71 -0.51
N TYR A 323 0.14 -5.65 0.47
CA TYR A 323 -0.06 -4.85 1.68
C TYR A 323 0.20 -3.36 1.39
N VAL A 324 -0.66 -2.50 1.94
CA VAL A 324 -0.55 -1.03 1.81
C VAL A 324 0.83 -0.54 2.27
N CYS A 325 1.38 -1.18 3.30
CA CYS A 325 2.76 -1.00 3.74
C CYS A 325 3.52 -2.32 3.67
N ASN A 326 3.72 -2.82 2.45
CA ASN A 326 4.71 -3.86 2.22
C ASN A 326 6.11 -3.33 2.56
N LEU A 327 6.92 -4.11 3.27
CA LEU A 327 8.36 -3.89 3.25
C LEU A 327 8.89 -4.01 1.82
N ALA A 328 9.86 -3.17 1.51
CA ALA A 328 10.64 -3.16 0.28
C ALA A 328 12.08 -2.69 0.60
N PRO A 329 13.07 -3.03 -0.24
CA PRO A 329 14.43 -2.53 -0.11
C PRO A 329 14.48 -0.99 -0.07
N ILE A 330 15.40 -0.44 0.73
CA ILE A 330 15.58 1.02 0.83
C ILE A 330 15.91 1.60 -0.56
N ASN A 331 15.21 2.65 -1.00
CA ASN A 331 15.51 3.30 -2.27
C ASN A 331 16.89 3.98 -2.22
N ARG A 332 17.68 3.88 -3.30
CA ARG A 332 19.04 4.44 -3.39
C ARG A 332 19.16 5.94 -3.04
N GLU A 333 18.08 6.68 -3.23
CA GLU A 333 17.99 8.13 -3.06
C GLU A 333 17.07 8.51 -1.87
N PHE A 334 16.74 7.56 -0.97
CA PHE A 334 15.77 7.72 0.14
C PHE A 334 16.02 8.93 1.05
N ILE A 335 17.28 9.36 1.21
CA ILE A 335 17.64 10.58 1.96
C ILE A 335 16.87 11.84 1.49
N LYS A 336 16.39 11.87 0.23
CA LYS A 336 15.55 12.95 -0.30
C LYS A 336 14.14 13.03 0.31
N LEU A 337 13.74 12.02 1.08
CA LEU A 337 12.51 12.01 1.87
C LEU A 337 12.69 12.69 3.25
N PHE A 338 13.93 12.92 3.68
CA PHE A 338 14.27 13.39 5.02
C PHE A 338 14.58 14.89 5.01
N GLU A 339 14.09 15.61 6.02
CA GLU A 339 14.43 17.01 6.24
C GLU A 339 15.74 17.12 7.02
N TYR A 340 16.63 18.03 6.61
CA TYR A 340 17.85 18.32 7.37
C TYR A 340 17.53 19.06 8.68
N LYS A 341 17.90 18.47 9.82
CA LYS A 341 17.61 18.99 11.17
C LYS A 341 18.78 19.81 11.76
N GLY A 342 20.03 19.49 11.38
CA GLY A 342 21.22 20.25 11.77
C GLY A 342 22.51 19.42 11.85
N ASP A 343 23.62 20.08 12.20
CA ASP A 343 24.90 19.43 12.51
C ASP A 343 25.00 19.14 14.01
N ILE A 344 25.20 17.88 14.39
CA ILE A 344 25.51 17.46 15.77
C ILE A 344 27.04 17.43 15.92
N GLN A 345 27.57 18.06 16.97
CA GLN A 345 28.99 18.04 17.32
C GLN A 345 29.27 16.97 18.38
N ASP A 346 30.50 16.45 18.40
CA ASP A 346 30.98 15.46 19.37
C ASP A 346 30.08 14.20 19.47
N TYR A 347 29.45 13.81 18.36
CA TYR A 347 28.65 12.59 18.25
C TYR A 347 29.52 11.37 18.55
N VAL A 348 28.99 10.47 19.37
CA VAL A 348 29.55 9.13 19.64
C VAL A 348 28.46 8.09 19.34
N GLY A 349 28.82 7.07 18.56
CA GLY A 349 27.98 5.88 18.40
C GLY A 349 28.32 4.80 19.43
N GLU A 350 27.30 4.15 19.99
CA GLU A 350 27.39 3.02 20.93
C GLU A 350 28.23 1.85 20.38
N SER A 351 28.24 1.67 19.05
CA SER A 351 29.06 0.70 18.34
C SER A 351 30.56 1.01 18.36
N GLY A 352 30.93 2.26 18.62
CA GLY A 352 32.30 2.76 18.48
C GLY A 352 32.78 2.95 17.03
N TYR A 353 31.94 2.68 16.01
CA TYR A 353 32.32 2.82 14.60
C TYR A 353 32.57 4.27 14.16
N TYR A 354 31.96 5.25 14.84
CA TYR A 354 32.14 6.67 14.53
C TYR A 354 32.19 7.56 15.78
N HIS A 355 33.06 8.57 15.71
CA HIS A 355 33.16 9.67 16.65
C HIS A 355 33.58 10.94 15.90
N GLY A 356 32.80 12.03 16.00
CA GLY A 356 33.06 13.28 15.29
C GLY A 356 31.82 14.16 15.12
N SER A 357 31.85 15.10 14.18
CA SER A 357 30.67 15.89 13.78
C SER A 357 29.82 15.10 12.78
N VAL A 358 28.50 15.12 12.91
CA VAL A 358 27.56 14.46 11.97
C VAL A 358 26.44 15.40 11.53
N LYS A 359 25.80 15.07 10.41
CA LYS A 359 24.58 15.72 9.92
C LYS A 359 23.38 14.85 10.26
N HIS A 360 22.38 15.44 10.91
CA HIS A 360 21.13 14.78 11.24
C HIS A 360 20.03 15.17 10.23
N TYR A 361 19.30 14.15 9.75
CA TYR A 361 18.13 14.28 8.91
C TYR A 361 17.00 13.43 9.50
N SER A 362 15.76 13.93 9.51
CA SER A 362 14.59 13.15 9.93
C SER A 362 13.32 13.48 9.14
N VAL A 363 12.38 12.55 9.13
CA VAL A 363 11.03 12.73 8.59
C VAL A 363 10.01 12.24 9.62
N ASP A 364 8.94 13.00 9.78
CA ASP A 364 7.86 12.75 10.72
C ASP A 364 6.64 12.14 9.99
N MET A 365 6.01 11.15 10.61
CA MET A 365 4.90 10.35 10.08
C MET A 365 3.59 10.60 10.84
N THR A 366 3.44 11.77 11.47
CA THR A 366 2.34 12.18 12.37
C THR A 366 0.95 12.34 11.71
N THR A 367 0.41 11.27 11.12
CA THR A 367 -1.05 11.17 10.95
C THR A 367 -1.72 10.88 12.29
N ASP A 368 -1.27 9.83 13.00
CA ASP A 368 -1.99 9.26 14.15
C ASP A 368 -1.13 9.11 15.41
N GLY A 369 0.15 9.49 15.36
CA GLY A 369 1.04 9.55 16.52
C GLY A 369 2.46 10.01 16.16
N PRO A 370 3.28 10.43 17.14
CA PRO A 370 4.69 10.76 16.90
C PRO A 370 5.45 9.49 16.50
N PHE A 371 5.77 9.37 15.21
CA PHE A 371 6.67 8.34 14.70
C PHE A 371 7.60 8.92 13.66
N TYR A 372 8.90 8.71 13.84
CA TYR A 372 9.97 9.36 13.10
C TYR A 372 10.87 8.31 12.48
N PHE A 373 11.33 8.60 11.26
CA PHE A 373 12.52 7.98 10.70
C PHE A 373 13.66 9.00 10.74
N TRP A 374 14.85 8.58 11.16
CA TRP A 374 16.05 9.41 11.12
C TRP A 374 17.20 8.76 10.37
N TYR A 375 18.10 9.61 9.89
CA TYR A 375 19.31 9.24 9.19
C TYR A 375 20.44 10.19 9.59
N VAL A 376 21.62 9.64 9.84
CA VAL A 376 22.80 10.36 10.29
C VAL A 376 23.94 10.08 9.33
N THR A 377 24.59 11.13 8.85
CA THR A 377 25.79 11.01 8.00
C THR A 377 26.98 11.74 8.58
N ASP A 378 28.18 11.36 8.14
CA ASP A 378 29.37 12.19 8.31
C ASP A 378 29.23 13.52 7.53
N PRO A 379 30.18 14.47 7.66
CA PRO A 379 30.12 15.74 6.94
C PRO A 379 30.18 15.60 5.40
N ASN A 380 30.68 14.47 4.89
CA ASN A 380 30.76 14.14 3.46
C ASN A 380 29.50 13.42 2.92
N GLY A 381 28.56 13.02 3.79
CA GLY A 381 27.33 12.32 3.44
C GLY A 381 27.39 10.79 3.60
N GLN A 382 28.48 10.23 4.14
CA GLN A 382 28.61 8.79 4.36
C GLN A 382 27.72 8.32 5.52
N PRO A 383 26.92 7.24 5.39
CA PRO A 383 26.07 6.71 6.44
C PRO A 383 26.82 6.42 7.76
N ILE A 384 26.26 6.90 8.87
CA ILE A 384 26.71 6.65 10.25
C ILE A 384 25.64 5.90 11.05
N GLU A 385 24.38 6.32 10.94
CA GLU A 385 23.23 5.69 11.61
C GLU A 385 21.95 5.85 10.78
N GLN A 386 21.03 4.90 10.91
CA GLN A 386 19.64 5.01 10.47
C GLN A 386 18.74 4.38 11.53
N GLY A 387 17.57 4.96 11.80
CA GLY A 387 16.61 4.36 12.73
C GLY A 387 15.18 4.84 12.56
N GLU A 388 14.31 4.23 13.35
CA GLU A 388 12.88 4.45 13.40
C GLU A 388 12.38 4.38 14.87
N GLY A 389 11.40 5.18 15.24
CA GLY A 389 10.90 5.24 16.63
C GLY A 389 9.99 6.43 16.97
N PRO A 390 9.56 6.54 18.24
CA PRO A 390 8.48 7.43 18.66
C PRO A 390 8.91 8.88 18.97
N CYS A 391 10.13 9.29 18.61
CA CYS A 391 10.57 10.68 18.70
C CYS A 391 11.64 11.03 17.67
N ASP A 392 11.78 12.33 17.37
CA ASP A 392 12.92 12.87 16.61
C ASP A 392 14.19 12.66 17.44
N MET A 393 14.98 11.66 17.06
CA MET A 393 16.19 11.25 17.77
C MET A 393 17.21 12.40 17.75
N TYR A 394 17.95 12.59 18.84
CA TYR A 394 18.74 13.82 19.05
C TYR A 394 17.88 15.10 19.00
N ASN A 395 16.75 15.09 19.73
CA ASN A 395 16.01 16.30 20.08
C ASN A 395 16.94 17.39 20.69
N PRO A 396 16.50 18.66 20.88
CA PRO A 396 17.37 19.77 21.31
C PRO A 396 18.09 19.62 22.67
N ILE A 397 17.84 18.55 23.43
CA ILE A 397 18.53 18.20 24.69
C ILE A 397 19.64 17.16 24.46
N GLY A 398 19.67 16.51 23.29
CA GLY A 398 20.67 15.51 22.88
C GLY A 398 20.41 14.10 23.38
N ASP A 399 19.22 13.82 23.91
CA ASP A 399 18.86 12.50 24.42
C ASP A 399 18.44 11.55 23.28
N ARG A 400 18.84 10.27 23.42
CA ARG A 400 18.44 9.15 22.55
C ARG A 400 17.18 8.43 23.08
N TYR A 401 16.78 8.69 24.33
CA TYR A 401 15.64 8.02 24.97
C TYR A 401 14.30 8.69 24.62
N CYS A 402 13.59 8.13 23.64
CA CYS A 402 12.25 8.58 23.23
C CYS A 402 11.11 8.29 24.24
N GLY A 403 11.43 7.89 25.48
CA GLY A 403 10.43 7.48 26.48
C GLY A 403 9.91 6.06 26.26
N ASP A 404 8.87 5.71 27.02
CA ASP A 404 8.21 4.39 26.95
C ASP A 404 7.18 4.36 25.80
N GLY A 405 7.65 4.52 24.57
CA GLY A 405 6.87 4.42 23.33
C GLY A 405 7.22 3.17 22.51
N PRO A 406 6.43 2.83 21.47
CA PRO A 406 6.64 1.62 20.70
C PRO A 406 7.97 1.63 19.91
N LEU A 407 8.66 0.48 19.94
CA LEU A 407 9.65 0.03 18.95
C LEU A 407 10.64 1.10 18.45
N THR A 408 11.45 1.66 19.36
CA THR A 408 12.66 2.40 18.93
C THR A 408 13.73 1.40 18.47
N MET A 409 14.18 1.48 17.22
CA MET A 409 15.27 0.65 16.70
C MET A 409 16.14 1.40 15.69
N PHE A 410 17.43 1.06 15.65
CA PHE A 410 18.40 1.70 14.76
C PHE A 410 19.59 0.81 14.48
N HIS A 411 20.29 1.06 13.36
CA HIS A 411 21.59 0.47 13.10
C HIS A 411 22.67 1.52 12.86
N GLN A 412 23.84 1.28 13.44
CA GLN A 412 25.05 2.08 13.23
C GLN A 412 25.98 1.37 12.27
N TYR A 413 26.29 2.00 11.13
CA TYR A 413 27.08 1.39 10.07
C TYR A 413 28.56 1.33 10.46
N ASP A 414 29.21 0.19 10.20
CA ASP A 414 30.67 0.16 10.15
C ASP A 414 31.12 0.89 8.88
N VAL A 415 31.44 2.16 9.07
CA VAL A 415 31.89 3.13 8.07
C VAL A 415 33.08 2.61 7.24
N SER A 416 33.89 1.70 7.78
CA SER A 416 35.02 1.08 7.07
C SER A 416 34.61 -0.06 6.14
N THR A 417 33.44 -0.67 6.37
CA THR A 417 32.90 -1.76 5.55
C THR A 417 31.95 -1.30 4.46
N PHE A 418 31.28 -0.15 4.64
CA PHE A 418 30.27 0.35 3.69
C PHE A 418 30.92 0.70 2.36
N ARG A 419 30.74 -0.16 1.37
CA ARG A 419 31.40 -0.06 0.07
C ARG A 419 30.47 -0.35 -1.10
N SER A 420 30.66 0.41 -2.17
CA SER A 420 30.15 0.07 -3.51
C SER A 420 30.72 -1.28 -3.94
N THR A 421 29.91 -2.08 -4.64
CA THR A 421 30.27 -3.43 -5.07
C THR A 421 29.62 -3.78 -6.42
N THR A 422 29.78 -5.02 -6.86
CA THR A 422 28.93 -5.64 -7.87
C THR A 422 28.46 -6.98 -7.30
N LEU A 423 27.14 -7.11 -7.09
CA LEU A 423 26.57 -8.35 -6.57
C LEU A 423 26.20 -9.30 -7.71
N ASN A 424 26.26 -10.59 -7.41
CA ASN A 424 25.62 -11.60 -8.23
C ASN A 424 24.15 -11.70 -7.78
N PRO A 425 23.14 -11.55 -8.66
CA PRO A 425 21.73 -11.68 -8.29
C PRO A 425 21.40 -12.95 -7.49
N SER A 426 22.17 -14.03 -7.62
CA SER A 426 21.99 -15.26 -6.84
C SER A 426 22.14 -15.11 -5.32
N VAL A 427 22.73 -14.02 -4.80
CA VAL A 427 22.79 -13.80 -3.33
C VAL A 427 21.40 -13.54 -2.74
N PHE A 428 20.49 -12.99 -3.55
CA PHE A 428 19.10 -12.69 -3.24
C PHE A 428 18.14 -13.82 -3.61
N ALA A 429 18.64 -15.00 -4.00
CA ALA A 429 17.79 -16.14 -4.32
C ALA A 429 17.00 -16.58 -3.07
N VAL A 430 15.68 -16.75 -3.22
CA VAL A 430 14.79 -17.29 -2.18
C VAL A 430 15.25 -18.70 -1.79
N PRO A 431 15.52 -18.97 -0.50
CA PRO A 431 15.90 -20.31 -0.01
C PRO A 431 14.83 -21.38 -0.32
N GLU A 432 15.23 -22.65 -0.47
CA GLU A 432 14.28 -23.73 -0.79
C GLU A 432 13.16 -23.86 0.27
N ILE A 433 13.49 -23.67 1.56
CA ILE A 433 12.52 -23.64 2.68
C ILE A 433 11.47 -22.52 2.53
N CYS A 434 11.83 -21.42 1.86
CA CYS A 434 10.95 -20.27 1.63
C CYS A 434 10.11 -20.41 0.36
N LYS A 435 10.56 -21.16 -0.66
CA LYS A 435 9.81 -21.32 -1.93
C LYS A 435 8.50 -22.10 -1.77
N SER A 436 8.41 -22.96 -0.77
CA SER A 436 7.23 -23.76 -0.44
C SER A 436 6.47 -23.26 0.79
N THR A 437 6.95 -22.24 1.49
CA THR A 437 6.29 -21.79 2.74
C THR A 437 4.96 -21.11 2.45
N THR A 438 3.95 -21.49 3.23
CA THR A 438 2.68 -20.77 3.34
C THR A 438 2.53 -20.12 4.72
N GLN A 439 3.54 -20.21 5.58
CA GLN A 439 3.55 -19.55 6.88
C GLN A 439 3.78 -18.05 6.69
N THR A 440 3.10 -17.25 7.49
CA THR A 440 3.17 -15.78 7.46
C THR A 440 3.57 -15.26 8.82
N CYS A 441 4.34 -14.19 8.86
CA CYS A 441 4.94 -13.64 10.08
C CYS A 441 5.03 -12.11 10.03
N TYR A 442 3.96 -11.48 9.52
CA TYR A 442 3.96 -10.12 8.97
C TYR A 442 4.76 -9.12 9.82
N ALA A 443 5.90 -8.72 9.26
CA ALA A 443 6.88 -7.83 9.85
C ALA A 443 6.75 -6.46 9.18
N VAL A 444 5.59 -5.83 9.36
CA VAL A 444 5.19 -4.59 8.66
C VAL A 444 4.62 -3.59 9.67
N PRO A 445 4.77 -2.28 9.45
CA PRO A 445 4.23 -1.25 10.33
C PRO A 445 2.70 -1.17 10.24
N THR A 446 1.98 -2.13 10.82
CA THR A 446 0.51 -2.14 10.73
C THR A 446 -0.06 -0.86 11.34
N SER A 447 0.43 -0.41 12.49
CA SER A 447 0.00 0.82 13.16
C SER A 447 0.31 2.15 12.45
N LEU A 448 0.96 2.15 11.27
CA LEU A 448 1.11 3.34 10.42
C LEU A 448 0.17 3.30 9.19
N CYS A 449 -0.59 2.21 9.02
CA CYS A 449 -1.11 1.79 7.72
C CYS A 449 -2.45 1.02 7.78
N GLU A 450 -2.80 0.48 8.95
CA GLU A 450 -4.15 0.10 9.32
C GLU A 450 -5.01 1.36 9.27
N VAL A 451 -6.18 1.23 8.65
CA VAL A 451 -7.22 2.23 8.79
C VAL A 451 -7.94 1.89 10.09
N ASP A 452 -8.12 2.87 10.96
CA ASP A 452 -9.11 2.76 12.04
C ASP A 452 -10.50 2.70 11.39
N ASP A 453 -10.92 1.48 11.04
CA ASP A 453 -12.29 1.16 10.60
C ASP A 453 -13.25 1.17 11.82
N GLU A 454 -13.13 2.18 12.71
CA GLU A 454 -14.02 2.43 13.86
C GLU A 454 -15.43 2.90 13.45
N ASP A 455 -15.72 2.96 12.13
CA ASP A 455 -17.07 3.12 11.56
C ASP A 455 -17.93 1.84 11.69
N ASP A 456 -17.44 0.76 12.32
CA ASP A 456 -18.24 -0.36 12.85
C ASP A 456 -19.06 0.10 14.08
N ASP A 457 -19.97 1.05 13.84
CA ASP A 457 -20.97 1.58 14.76
C ASP A 457 -21.94 0.45 15.14
N ASP A 458 -21.69 -0.18 16.28
CA ASP A 458 -22.40 -1.36 16.81
C ASP A 458 -23.86 -0.97 17.18
N ASP A 459 -24.74 -0.93 16.17
CA ASP A 459 -26.18 -0.65 16.28
C ASP A 459 -26.88 -1.85 16.95
N GLU A 460 -26.56 -2.07 18.24
CA GLU A 460 -26.92 -3.25 19.02
C GLU A 460 -28.44 -3.37 19.13
N VAL A 461 -29.04 -4.20 18.27
CA VAL A 461 -30.47 -4.53 18.32
C VAL A 461 -30.74 -5.45 19.52
N VAL A 462 -30.79 -4.84 20.72
CA VAL A 462 -31.04 -5.52 22.00
C VAL A 462 -32.42 -6.18 22.01
N ALA A 463 -32.45 -7.43 21.57
CA ALA A 463 -33.61 -8.30 21.67
C ALA A 463 -33.83 -8.68 23.15
N LEU A 464 -34.73 -7.95 23.82
CA LEU A 464 -35.06 -8.09 25.26
C LEU A 464 -35.56 -9.50 25.64
N SER A 465 -34.62 -10.41 25.89
CA SER A 465 -34.83 -11.72 26.49
C SER A 465 -34.82 -11.61 28.01
N LYS A 466 -35.92 -12.02 28.67
CA LYS A 466 -36.06 -11.94 30.12
C LYS A 466 -35.50 -13.19 30.81
N THR A 467 -34.41 -13.04 31.54
CA THR A 467 -34.03 -13.91 32.67
C THR A 467 -33.42 -13.08 33.78
N ASN A 468 -33.73 -13.42 35.03
CA ASN A 468 -33.27 -12.66 36.20
C ASN A 468 -31.80 -12.97 36.52
N THR A 469 -31.04 -11.93 36.86
CA THR A 469 -29.78 -12.05 37.62
C THR A 469 -29.91 -11.13 38.84
N GLU A 470 -29.74 -11.68 40.04
CA GLU A 470 -29.75 -10.88 41.27
C GLU A 470 -28.40 -10.17 41.44
N LEU A 471 -28.45 -8.88 41.79
CA LEU A 471 -27.27 -8.10 42.16
C LEU A 471 -27.00 -8.29 43.65
N GLU A 472 -25.97 -9.06 44.00
CA GLU A 472 -25.41 -9.00 45.35
C GLU A 472 -24.76 -7.64 45.56
N VAL A 473 -25.23 -6.92 46.58
CA VAL A 473 -24.67 -5.63 47.02
C VAL A 473 -23.96 -5.86 48.35
N ASP A 474 -22.81 -5.21 48.57
CA ASP A 474 -22.10 -5.31 49.85
C ASP A 474 -22.94 -4.76 51.00
N SER A 475 -22.58 -5.10 52.24
CA SER A 475 -23.30 -4.66 53.45
C SER A 475 -23.19 -3.16 53.75
N ARG A 476 -22.70 -2.36 52.81
CA ARG A 476 -22.55 -0.90 52.87
C ARG A 476 -23.17 -0.17 51.67
N GLY A 477 -23.72 -0.90 50.70
CA GLY A 477 -24.47 -0.34 49.57
C GLY A 477 -23.62 0.13 48.39
N ASN A 478 -22.35 -0.27 48.29
CA ASN A 478 -21.46 0.22 47.24
C ASN A 478 -21.45 -0.68 45.99
N THR A 479 -21.68 -0.09 44.82
CA THR A 479 -21.38 -0.72 43.52
C THR A 479 -19.92 -0.48 43.14
N LEU A 480 -19.17 -1.55 42.91
CA LEU A 480 -17.78 -1.47 42.42
C LEU A 480 -17.77 -1.21 40.91
N LEU A 481 -17.64 0.07 40.54
CA LEU A 481 -17.14 0.47 39.22
C LEU A 481 -15.61 0.34 39.22
N ASP A 482 -15.11 -0.76 38.69
CA ASP A 482 -13.68 -0.98 38.47
C ASP A 482 -13.30 -0.70 37.01
N GLY A 483 -12.07 -0.23 36.79
CA GLY A 483 -11.69 0.47 35.55
C GLY A 483 -11.60 -0.40 34.29
N ALA A 484 -11.66 0.25 33.13
CA ALA A 484 -11.47 -0.39 31.83
C ALA A 484 -10.10 -1.10 31.75
N ARG A 485 -10.12 -2.41 31.54
CA ARG A 485 -8.96 -3.23 31.20
C ARG A 485 -9.05 -3.66 29.74
N ALA A 486 -8.00 -3.36 28.97
CA ALA A 486 -7.83 -3.92 27.62
C ALA A 486 -7.81 -5.46 27.70
N LYS A 487 -8.61 -6.11 26.83
CA LYS A 487 -8.75 -7.58 26.78
C LYS A 487 -7.75 -8.21 25.81
N PHE A 488 -6.55 -8.54 26.29
CA PHE A 488 -5.67 -9.46 25.55
C PHE A 488 -6.16 -10.91 25.71
N TYR A 489 -6.62 -11.52 24.62
CA TYR A 489 -7.12 -12.89 24.60
C TYR A 489 -5.97 -13.91 24.63
N ARG A 490 -5.56 -14.31 25.84
CA ARG A 490 -4.61 -15.41 26.02
C ARG A 490 -5.31 -16.77 25.83
N ARG A 491 -5.21 -17.38 24.63
CA ARG A 491 -5.54 -18.81 24.46
C ARG A 491 -4.40 -19.65 25.03
N SER A 492 -4.73 -20.50 25.99
CA SER A 492 -3.81 -21.47 26.61
C SER A 492 -4.23 -22.90 26.30
N SER A 493 -3.27 -23.72 25.89
CA SER A 493 -3.31 -25.18 25.94
C SER A 493 -1.94 -25.68 26.38
#